data_AF-A0A970K8U7-F1
#
_entry.id   AF-A0A970K8U7-F1
#
_cell.length_a   1.000
_cell.length_b   1.000
_cell.length_c   1.000
_cell.angle_alpha   90.00
_cell.angle_beta   90.00
_cell.angle_gamma   90.00
#
_symmetry.space_group_name_H-M   'P 1'
#
loop_
_entity.id
_entity.type
_entity.pdbx_description
1 polymer ?
#
loop_
_entity_poly.entity_id
_entity_poly.type
_entity_poly.pdbx_seq_one_letter_code
_entity_poly.pdbx_strand_id
1 'polypeptide(L)'
;MSAVGKTCPYCQTPVKPGEAVVFCSACSIPHHQQCWTEGGGCTTFGCRGQASRVPVNNRSNRPIVDIEVEPERTAPTKFCPYCGETILLRAIKCRYCGSMLPDAQMAAGHYQLAAPGPPHQTGSHVRWYPKASSVNRLIASILDGLIMSLAIWVPIFLAEATYSDFFYFIALITSIWAIWYAFTKDGRENGQSIGKKAMGLMVVNLNTNLPCTRGKSALRALLWIIPYISLIDCIMVLVSDDGRRIGDYLANTQVIAVSSYPGLRT
;
A
#
# COMPACT_ATOMS: atom_id res chain seq x y z
N MET A 1 -9.33 30.40 -37.65
CA MET A 1 -8.24 29.99 -36.72
C MET A 1 -7.01 30.81 -37.06
N SER A 2 -6.62 31.76 -36.20
CA SER A 2 -5.49 32.65 -36.47
C SER A 2 -4.16 31.91 -36.29
N ALA A 3 -3.22 32.08 -37.22
CA ALA A 3 -1.85 31.55 -37.11
C ALA A 3 -0.99 32.29 -36.08
N VAL A 4 -1.42 33.50 -35.72
CA VAL A 4 -0.72 34.41 -34.81
C VAL A 4 -0.49 33.73 -33.45
N GLY A 5 0.75 33.81 -32.96
CA GLY A 5 1.18 33.22 -31.69
C GLY A 5 1.61 31.75 -31.77
N LYS A 6 1.40 31.05 -32.90
CA LYS A 6 1.92 29.70 -33.11
C LYS A 6 3.39 29.76 -33.53
N THR A 7 4.19 28.82 -33.05
CA THR A 7 5.62 28.74 -33.34
C THR A 7 5.90 28.06 -34.69
N CYS A 8 6.72 28.69 -35.52
CA CYS A 8 7.19 28.07 -36.76
C CYS A 8 8.28 27.01 -36.46
N PRO A 9 8.15 25.75 -36.88
CA PRO A 9 9.14 24.70 -36.58
C PRO A 9 10.52 24.90 -37.21
N TYR A 10 10.63 25.70 -38.28
CA TYR A 10 11.90 25.98 -38.95
C TYR A 10 12.78 26.97 -38.18
N CYS A 11 12.23 28.14 -37.85
CA CYS A 11 12.97 29.21 -37.17
C CYS A 11 12.73 29.28 -35.66
N GLN A 12 11.79 28.48 -35.14
CA GLN A 12 11.40 28.41 -33.72
C GLN A 12 10.90 29.73 -33.12
N THR A 13 10.54 30.71 -33.96
CA THR A 13 9.93 31.97 -33.53
C THR A 13 8.41 31.96 -33.70
N PRO A 14 7.67 32.69 -32.84
CA PRO A 14 6.23 32.83 -32.96
C PRO A 14 5.84 33.74 -34.13
N VAL A 15 4.79 33.35 -34.86
CA VAL A 15 4.22 34.14 -35.97
C VAL A 15 3.57 35.42 -35.42
N LYS A 16 3.99 36.58 -35.92
CA LYS A 16 3.44 37.88 -35.52
C LYS A 16 2.20 38.26 -36.35
N PRO A 17 1.34 39.16 -35.86
CA PRO A 17 0.25 39.72 -36.66
C PRO A 17 0.77 40.41 -37.93
N GLY A 18 0.21 40.07 -39.09
CA GLY A 18 0.55 40.70 -40.38
C GLY A 18 1.67 40.00 -41.17
N GLU A 19 2.32 38.98 -40.62
CA GLU A 19 3.31 38.18 -41.37
C GLU A 19 2.63 37.18 -42.31
N ALA A 20 3.24 36.93 -43.48
CA ALA A 20 2.74 35.96 -44.44
C ALA A 20 2.99 34.51 -43.96
N VAL A 21 1.95 33.69 -43.91
CA VAL A 21 1.97 32.35 -43.32
C VAL A 21 1.50 31.29 -44.32
N VAL A 22 2.18 30.14 -44.31
CA VAL A 22 1.78 28.91 -45.01
C VAL A 22 1.45 27.83 -43.99
N PHE A 23 0.38 27.07 -44.22
CA PHE A 23 0.05 25.89 -43.43
C PHE A 23 0.46 24.63 -44.17
N CYS A 24 0.88 23.60 -43.44
CA CYS A 24 1.09 22.28 -44.03
C CYS A 24 -0.25 21.57 -44.30
N SER A 25 -0.44 20.99 -45.48
CA SER A 25 -1.65 20.24 -45.84
C SER A 25 -1.83 18.90 -45.08
N ALA A 26 -0.80 18.41 -44.39
CA ALA A 26 -0.87 17.16 -43.62
C ALA A 26 -1.02 17.41 -42.11
N CYS A 27 -0.14 18.23 -41.51
CA CYS A 27 -0.13 18.47 -40.07
C CYS A 27 -0.76 19.80 -39.63
N SER A 28 -1.07 20.70 -40.57
CA SER A 28 -1.65 22.04 -40.29
C SER A 28 -0.81 22.96 -39.41
N ILE A 29 0.48 22.66 -39.26
CA ILE A 29 1.40 23.53 -38.52
C ILE A 29 1.74 24.75 -39.40
N PRO A 30 1.63 25.98 -38.86
CA PRO A 30 1.96 27.20 -39.60
C PRO A 30 3.47 27.40 -39.69
N HIS A 31 3.91 27.89 -40.83
CA HIS A 31 5.29 28.30 -41.11
C HIS A 31 5.25 29.71 -41.70
N HIS A 32 6.29 30.52 -41.48
CA HIS A 32 6.44 31.75 -42.26
C HIS A 32 6.59 31.38 -43.74
N GLN A 33 6.01 32.19 -44.63
CA GLN A 33 6.10 31.98 -46.09
C GLN A 33 7.55 31.82 -46.55
N GLN A 34 8.46 32.63 -45.99
CA GLN A 34 9.89 32.56 -46.26
C GLN A 34 10.49 31.24 -45.74
N CYS A 35 10.26 30.90 -44.48
CA CYS A 35 10.76 29.66 -43.86
C CYS A 35 10.27 28.38 -44.58
N TRP A 36 9.05 28.39 -45.11
CA TRP A 36 8.53 27.28 -45.92
C TRP A 36 9.31 27.11 -47.23
N THR A 37 9.64 28.22 -47.87
CA THR A 37 10.33 28.24 -49.16
C THR A 37 11.80 27.87 -49.01
N GLU A 38 12.45 28.37 -47.95
CA GLU A 38 13.83 28.01 -47.59
C GLU A 38 13.97 26.55 -47.13
N GLY A 39 13.02 26.06 -46.33
CA GLY A 39 13.01 24.68 -45.84
C GLY A 39 12.57 23.64 -46.89
N GLY A 40 12.13 24.06 -48.08
CA GLY A 40 11.63 23.17 -49.13
C GLY A 40 10.35 22.41 -48.77
N GLY A 41 9.64 22.81 -47.72
CA GLY A 41 8.46 22.11 -47.22
C GLY A 41 8.31 22.19 -45.70
N CYS A 42 7.50 21.29 -45.14
CA CYS A 42 7.27 21.22 -43.70
C CYS A 42 8.47 20.58 -42.98
N THR A 43 9.02 21.28 -41.99
CA THR A 43 10.17 20.80 -41.20
C THR A 43 9.79 20.03 -39.93
N THR A 44 8.50 19.78 -39.72
CA THR A 44 8.05 18.89 -38.65
C THR A 44 8.54 17.48 -38.92
N PHE A 45 9.16 16.85 -37.92
CA PHE A 45 9.74 15.52 -38.03
C PHE A 45 8.76 14.51 -38.66
N GLY A 46 9.16 13.90 -39.78
CA GLY A 46 8.36 12.90 -40.48
C GLY A 46 7.19 13.42 -41.32
N CYS A 47 6.98 14.74 -41.42
CA CYS A 47 5.90 15.29 -42.23
C CYS A 47 6.32 15.47 -43.70
N ARG A 48 5.42 15.12 -44.65
CA ARG A 48 5.61 15.30 -46.10
C ARG A 48 4.48 16.10 -46.76
N GLY A 49 3.76 16.90 -45.98
CA GLY A 49 2.63 17.68 -46.50
C GLY A 49 3.08 18.86 -47.36
N GLN A 50 2.17 19.33 -48.21
CA GLN A 50 2.38 20.42 -49.17
C GLN A 50 1.90 21.77 -48.62
N ALA A 51 2.20 22.85 -49.34
CA ALA A 51 1.79 24.20 -48.96
C ALA A 51 0.27 24.36 -49.10
N SER A 52 -0.38 24.83 -48.04
CA SER A 52 -1.80 25.17 -48.01
C SER A 52 -2.00 26.58 -47.47
N ARG A 53 -2.92 27.32 -48.09
CA ARG A 53 -3.32 28.67 -47.63
C ARG A 53 -4.33 28.62 -46.48
N VAL A 54 -4.91 27.44 -46.22
CA VAL A 54 -5.93 27.23 -45.19
C VAL A 54 -5.47 26.06 -44.30
N PRO A 55 -5.58 26.15 -42.96
CA PRO A 55 -5.28 25.03 -42.08
C PRO A 55 -6.21 23.85 -42.40
N VAL A 56 -5.66 22.64 -42.46
CA VAL A 56 -6.47 21.44 -42.65
C VAL A 56 -7.16 21.11 -41.33
N ASN A 57 -8.47 20.90 -41.40
CA ASN A 57 -9.24 20.47 -40.25
C ASN A 57 -8.95 19.00 -39.97
N ASN A 58 -7.79 18.69 -39.37
CA ASN A 58 -7.47 17.34 -38.92
C ASN A 58 -8.16 17.03 -37.58
N ARG A 59 -9.40 17.51 -37.41
CA ARG A 59 -10.29 17.00 -36.36
C ARG A 59 -10.56 15.54 -36.71
N SER A 60 -9.72 14.65 -36.20
CA SER A 60 -10.28 13.45 -35.59
C SER A 60 -11.43 13.96 -34.71
N ASN A 61 -12.64 13.45 -34.92
CA ASN A 61 -13.87 13.89 -34.28
C ASN A 61 -13.89 13.52 -32.78
N ARG A 62 -12.76 13.70 -32.10
CA ARG A 62 -12.61 13.52 -30.66
C ARG A 62 -12.97 14.85 -30.02
N PRO A 63 -13.95 14.88 -29.10
CA PRO A 63 -14.20 16.07 -28.32
C PRO A 63 -12.91 16.47 -27.61
N ILE A 64 -12.52 17.73 -27.77
CA ILE A 64 -11.45 18.34 -26.98
C ILE A 64 -12.04 18.47 -25.59
N VAL A 65 -11.67 17.54 -24.71
CA VAL A 65 -11.90 17.69 -23.27
C VAL A 65 -10.75 18.55 -22.79
N ASP A 66 -11.06 19.78 -22.38
CA ASP A 66 -10.12 20.62 -21.66
C ASP A 66 -9.80 19.91 -20.34
N ILE A 67 -8.66 19.22 -20.28
CA ILE A 67 -8.14 18.67 -19.04
C ILE A 67 -7.56 19.86 -18.29
N GLU A 68 -8.36 20.43 -17.41
CA GLU A 68 -7.87 21.30 -16.34
C GLU A 68 -6.82 20.50 -15.58
N VAL A 69 -5.54 20.87 -15.74
CA VAL A 69 -4.45 20.29 -14.96
C VAL A 69 -4.56 20.89 -13.57
N GLU A 70 -5.35 20.24 -12.72
CA GLU A 70 -5.39 20.50 -11.29
C GLU A 70 -3.97 20.31 -10.71
N PRO A 71 -3.53 21.20 -9.81
CA PRO A 71 -2.19 21.15 -9.25
C PRO A 71 -1.98 19.84 -8.49
N GLU A 72 -0.79 19.27 -8.68
CA GLU A 72 -0.27 17.94 -8.30
C GLU A 72 -0.35 17.56 -6.79
N ARG A 73 -1.10 18.29 -5.96
CA ARG A 73 -1.19 18.10 -4.51
C ARG A 73 -2.31 17.14 -4.07
N THR A 74 -3.15 16.65 -4.99
CA THR A 74 -4.28 15.75 -4.70
C THR A 74 -4.31 14.49 -5.56
N ALA A 75 -3.20 14.13 -6.21
CA ALA A 75 -3.18 12.90 -7.00
C ALA A 75 -3.40 11.68 -6.08
N PRO A 76 -4.38 10.81 -6.37
CA PRO A 76 -4.66 9.65 -5.53
C PRO A 76 -3.45 8.74 -5.47
N THR A 77 -3.15 8.24 -4.28
CA THR A 77 -2.00 7.37 -3.99
C THR A 77 -2.46 5.96 -3.63
N LYS A 78 -1.60 4.98 -3.84
CA LYS A 78 -1.74 3.57 -3.41
C LYS A 78 -0.44 3.11 -2.77
N PHE A 79 -0.47 2.03 -2.00
CA PHE A 79 0.75 1.40 -1.51
C PHE A 79 1.30 0.40 -2.53
N CYS A 80 2.63 0.31 -2.64
CA CYS A 80 3.28 -0.73 -3.41
C CYS A 80 3.11 -2.09 -2.69
N PRO A 81 2.59 -3.14 -3.36
CA PRO A 81 2.39 -4.46 -2.73
C PRO A 81 3.71 -5.20 -2.44
N TYR A 82 4.82 -4.77 -3.03
CA TYR A 82 6.13 -5.42 -2.88
C TYR A 82 6.99 -4.78 -1.78
N CYS A 83 7.00 -3.45 -1.67
CA CYS A 83 7.84 -2.74 -0.70
C CYS A 83 7.08 -1.91 0.34
N GLY A 84 5.75 -1.74 0.19
CA GLY A 84 4.92 -1.00 1.15
C GLY A 84 5.00 0.53 1.06
N GLU A 85 5.79 1.10 0.16
CA GLU A 85 5.94 2.54 0.02
C GLU A 85 4.75 3.19 -0.73
N THR A 86 4.48 4.47 -0.44
CA THR A 86 3.38 5.22 -1.05
C THR A 86 3.74 5.65 -2.47
N ILE A 87 2.95 5.22 -3.44
CA ILE A 87 3.14 5.47 -4.86
C ILE A 87 1.87 6.06 -5.47
N LEU A 88 1.97 6.65 -6.67
CA LEU A 88 0.79 7.14 -7.38
C LEU A 88 -0.16 5.98 -7.72
N LEU A 89 -1.47 6.22 -7.66
CA LEU A 89 -2.49 5.20 -8.01
C LEU A 89 -2.24 4.63 -9.42
N ARG A 90 -1.83 5.50 -10.35
CA ARG A 90 -1.47 5.17 -11.74
C ARG A 90 -0.08 4.55 -11.94
N ALA A 91 0.70 4.32 -10.89
CA ALA A 91 2.04 3.76 -11.04
C ALA A 91 1.99 2.32 -11.57
N ILE A 92 2.72 2.08 -12.67
CA ILE A 92 2.96 0.79 -13.33
C ILE A 92 4.29 0.18 -12.85
N LYS A 93 5.23 1.00 -12.35
CA LYS A 93 6.47 0.54 -11.74
C LYS A 93 6.70 1.29 -10.44
N CYS A 94 7.09 0.57 -9.39
CA CYS A 94 7.40 1.21 -8.12
C CYS A 94 8.70 2.02 -8.23
N ARG A 95 8.65 3.30 -7.87
CA ARG A 95 9.84 4.18 -7.86
C ARG A 95 10.86 3.84 -6.76
N TYR A 96 10.47 3.05 -5.77
CA TYR A 96 11.28 2.75 -4.59
C TYR A 96 11.98 1.40 -4.68
N CYS A 97 11.25 0.32 -5.02
CA CYS A 97 11.84 -1.03 -5.12
C CYS A 97 11.99 -1.54 -6.56
N GLY A 98 11.52 -0.79 -7.57
CA GLY A 98 11.69 -1.14 -8.97
C GLY A 98 10.81 -2.28 -9.50
N SER A 99 9.96 -2.90 -8.66
CA SER A 99 9.02 -3.95 -9.08
C SER A 99 7.94 -3.41 -10.01
N MET A 100 7.59 -4.19 -11.05
CA MET A 100 6.45 -3.90 -11.92
C MET A 100 5.15 -4.16 -11.16
N LEU A 101 4.21 -3.23 -11.28
CA LEU A 101 2.90 -3.23 -10.65
C LEU A 101 1.88 -3.69 -11.70
N PRO A 102 0.96 -4.60 -11.38
CA PRO A 102 -0.06 -5.05 -12.32
C PRO A 102 -0.94 -3.87 -12.77
N ASP A 103 -1.26 -3.80 -14.07
CA ASP A 103 -1.89 -2.64 -14.72
C ASP A 103 -3.20 -2.22 -14.05
N ALA A 104 -3.36 -0.90 -13.88
CA ALA A 104 -4.51 -0.29 -13.20
C ALA A 104 -5.86 -0.55 -13.90
N GLN A 105 -5.88 -0.82 -15.21
CA GLN A 105 -7.11 -1.15 -15.95
C GLN A 105 -7.51 -2.63 -15.81
N MET A 106 -6.56 -3.54 -15.63
CA MET A 106 -6.86 -4.93 -15.24
C MET A 106 -7.09 -5.07 -13.73
N ALA A 107 -6.57 -4.14 -12.93
CA ALA A 107 -6.84 -4.08 -11.50
C ALA A 107 -8.33 -3.82 -11.21
N ALA A 108 -9.06 -3.03 -12.00
CA ALA A 108 -10.50 -2.83 -11.77
C ALA A 108 -11.34 -4.12 -11.95
N GLY A 109 -10.92 -5.04 -12.83
CA GLY A 109 -11.57 -6.34 -13.02
C GLY A 109 -11.06 -7.45 -12.10
N HIS A 110 -9.78 -7.39 -11.70
CA HIS A 110 -9.18 -8.38 -10.79
C HIS A 110 -9.26 -7.98 -9.30
N TYR A 111 -9.66 -6.75 -8.97
CA TYR A 111 -9.97 -6.32 -7.61
C TYR A 111 -11.16 -7.06 -7.00
N GLN A 112 -12.00 -7.73 -7.81
CA GLN A 112 -13.08 -8.58 -7.31
C GLN A 112 -12.61 -9.97 -6.83
N LEU A 113 -11.40 -10.41 -7.17
CA LEU A 113 -10.90 -11.74 -6.78
C LEU A 113 -9.76 -11.70 -5.75
N ALA A 114 -9.15 -10.54 -5.54
CA ALA A 114 -8.20 -10.29 -4.46
C ALA A 114 -8.71 -9.20 -3.50
N ALA A 115 -10.02 -9.04 -3.38
CA ALA A 115 -10.59 -8.20 -2.35
C ALA A 115 -10.21 -8.79 -0.97
N PRO A 116 -9.75 -8.00 0.02
CA PRO A 116 -10.00 -8.33 1.42
C PRO A 116 -11.48 -8.72 1.55
N GLY A 117 -11.79 -9.68 2.44
CA GLY A 117 -13.15 -10.22 2.57
C GLY A 117 -14.21 -9.10 2.51
N PRO A 118 -15.40 -9.36 1.93
CA PRO A 118 -16.38 -8.32 1.63
C PRO A 118 -16.59 -7.43 2.86
N PRO A 119 -16.53 -6.09 2.72
CA PRO A 119 -16.67 -5.21 3.85
C PRO A 119 -18.00 -5.49 4.55
N HIS A 120 -17.96 -5.93 5.80
CA HIS A 120 -19.20 -6.13 6.54
C HIS A 120 -19.70 -4.77 7.01
N GLN A 121 -20.95 -4.47 6.68
CA GLN A 121 -21.60 -3.23 7.09
C GLN A 121 -22.15 -3.41 8.49
N THR A 122 -21.46 -2.85 9.48
CA THR A 122 -22.02 -2.49 10.78
C THR A 122 -22.14 -0.97 10.80
N GLY A 123 -23.24 -0.46 11.36
CA GLY A 123 -23.61 0.97 11.40
C GLY A 123 -22.45 1.96 11.22
N SER A 124 -22.59 2.81 10.21
CA SER A 124 -21.77 3.99 9.87
C SER A 124 -20.26 3.81 9.58
N HIS A 125 -19.64 2.64 9.74
CA HIS A 125 -18.22 2.43 9.41
C HIS A 125 -17.94 1.16 8.59
N VAL A 126 -17.28 1.32 7.43
CA VAL A 126 -16.83 0.22 6.55
C VAL A 126 -15.72 -0.58 7.23
N ARG A 127 -15.93 -1.88 7.45
CA ARG A 127 -14.95 -2.78 8.09
C ARG A 127 -14.48 -3.88 7.13
N TRP A 128 -13.17 -3.99 6.94
CA TRP A 128 -12.55 -4.94 6.01
C TRP A 128 -12.60 -6.41 6.45
N TYR A 129 -12.64 -6.69 7.75
CA TYR A 129 -12.69 -8.06 8.26
C TYR A 129 -13.73 -8.22 9.39
N PRO A 130 -14.40 -9.38 9.47
CA PRO A 130 -15.30 -9.66 10.57
C PRO A 130 -14.53 -9.78 11.89
N LYS A 131 -15.16 -9.41 13.00
CA LYS A 131 -14.59 -9.58 14.35
C LYS A 131 -14.32 -11.07 14.58
N ALA A 132 -13.05 -11.45 14.66
CA ALA A 132 -12.68 -12.80 15.07
C ALA A 132 -13.16 -13.06 16.51
N SER A 133 -13.59 -14.29 16.79
CA SER A 133 -14.23 -14.64 18.07
C SER A 133 -13.36 -14.25 19.27
N SER A 134 -13.97 -13.52 20.21
CA SER A 134 -13.30 -13.02 21.41
C SER A 134 -12.72 -14.16 22.26
N VAL A 135 -13.41 -15.30 22.31
CA VAL A 135 -12.97 -16.51 23.02
C VAL A 135 -11.72 -17.10 22.39
N ASN A 136 -11.65 -17.26 21.07
CA ASN A 136 -10.46 -17.83 20.42
C ASN A 136 -9.25 -16.91 20.59
N ARG A 137 -9.46 -15.59 20.62
CA ARG A 137 -8.42 -14.59 20.91
C ARG A 137 -7.91 -14.70 22.35
N LEU A 138 -8.80 -14.97 23.30
CA LEU A 138 -8.44 -15.21 24.71
C LEU A 138 -7.63 -16.51 24.84
N ILE A 139 -8.13 -17.61 24.28
CA ILE A 139 -7.44 -18.92 24.31
C ILE A 139 -6.05 -18.81 23.68
N ALA A 140 -5.93 -18.17 22.50
CA ALA A 140 -4.64 -17.94 21.87
C ALA A 140 -3.67 -17.15 22.76
N SER A 141 -4.16 -16.17 23.52
CA SER A 141 -3.33 -15.38 24.44
C SER A 141 -2.94 -16.18 25.69
N ILE A 142 -3.82 -17.06 26.19
CA ILE A 142 -3.53 -17.98 27.29
C ILE A 142 -2.47 -19.00 26.88
N LEU A 143 -2.58 -19.58 25.68
CA LEU A 143 -1.60 -20.52 25.14
C LEU A 143 -0.21 -19.88 25.01
N ASP A 144 -0.14 -18.67 24.43
CA ASP A 144 1.12 -17.91 24.36
C ASP A 144 1.70 -17.64 25.76
N GLY A 145 0.84 -17.28 26.73
CA GLY A 145 1.23 -17.03 28.11
C GLY A 145 1.74 -18.28 28.82
N LEU A 146 1.05 -19.42 28.67
CA LEU A 146 1.41 -20.68 29.31
C LEU A 146 2.75 -21.22 28.81
N ILE A 147 3.02 -21.16 27.49
CA ILE A 147 4.31 -21.54 26.92
C ILE A 147 5.45 -20.74 27.57
N MET A 148 5.24 -19.44 27.72
CA MET A 148 6.21 -18.51 28.30
C MET A 148 6.40 -18.74 29.80
N SER A 149 5.31 -18.90 30.53
CA SER A 149 5.33 -19.18 31.96
C SER A 149 6.02 -20.51 32.26
N LEU A 150 5.70 -21.58 31.53
CA LEU A 150 6.35 -22.88 31.74
C LEU A 150 7.85 -22.82 31.43
N ALA A 151 8.24 -22.13 30.35
CA ALA A 151 9.65 -21.98 29.98
C ALA A 151 10.48 -21.32 31.09
N ILE A 152 9.90 -20.38 31.86
CA ILE A 152 10.59 -19.69 32.95
C ILE A 152 10.47 -20.46 34.28
N TRP A 153 9.26 -20.87 34.65
CA TRP A 153 8.99 -21.42 35.98
C TRP A 153 9.47 -22.86 36.17
N VAL A 154 9.50 -23.68 35.12
CA VAL A 154 9.97 -25.08 35.25
C VAL A 154 11.46 -25.14 35.59
N PRO A 155 12.38 -24.44 34.89
CA PRO A 155 13.78 -24.41 35.27
C PRO A 155 14.01 -23.84 36.68
N ILE A 156 13.28 -22.79 37.07
CA ILE A 156 13.38 -22.21 38.43
C ILE A 156 12.96 -23.22 39.49
N PHE A 157 11.81 -23.87 39.31
CA PHE A 157 11.32 -24.87 40.24
C PHE A 157 12.30 -26.05 40.38
N LEU A 158 12.87 -26.52 39.27
CA LEU A 158 13.89 -27.57 39.29
C LEU A 158 15.19 -27.11 39.96
N ALA A 159 15.60 -25.85 39.75
CA ALA A 159 16.77 -25.26 40.40
C ALA A 159 16.61 -25.26 41.92
N GLU A 160 15.45 -24.81 42.42
CA GLU A 160 15.13 -24.80 43.85
C GLU A 160 15.02 -26.22 44.42
N ALA A 161 14.40 -27.15 43.69
CA ALA A 161 14.22 -28.53 44.15
C ALA A 161 15.53 -29.35 44.21
N THR A 162 16.51 -29.00 43.37
CA THR A 162 17.77 -29.76 43.24
C THR A 162 19.00 -29.00 43.75
N TYR A 163 18.86 -27.72 44.11
CA TYR A 163 19.95 -26.81 44.48
C TYR A 163 21.09 -26.78 43.45
N SER A 164 20.76 -26.78 42.16
CA SER A 164 21.74 -26.87 41.08
C SER A 164 21.84 -25.58 40.25
N ASP A 165 23.05 -25.03 40.18
CA ASP A 165 23.40 -23.86 39.36
C ASP A 165 23.12 -24.05 37.87
N PHE A 166 23.16 -25.29 37.38
CA PHE A 166 22.84 -25.63 36.00
C PHE A 166 21.40 -25.22 35.62
N PHE A 167 20.43 -25.45 36.51
CA PHE A 167 19.04 -25.07 36.24
C PHE A 167 18.81 -23.57 36.34
N TYR A 168 19.54 -22.84 37.19
CA TYR A 168 19.52 -21.37 37.18
C TYR A 168 20.11 -20.81 35.88
N PHE A 169 21.16 -21.42 35.33
CA PHE A 169 21.69 -21.04 34.03
C PHE A 169 20.67 -21.28 32.90
N ILE A 170 19.95 -22.41 32.93
CA ILE A 170 18.84 -22.65 32.00
C ILE A 170 17.74 -21.60 32.19
N ALA A 171 17.35 -21.29 33.44
CA ALA A 171 16.33 -20.29 33.75
C ALA A 171 16.66 -18.91 33.16
N LEU A 172 17.95 -18.52 33.22
CA LEU A 172 18.44 -17.28 32.61
C LEU A 172 18.28 -17.29 31.09
N ILE A 173 18.69 -18.37 30.42
CA ILE A 173 18.56 -18.52 28.96
C ILE A 173 17.08 -18.49 28.55
N THR A 174 16.21 -19.22 29.26
CA THR A 174 14.78 -19.25 28.97
C THR A 174 14.12 -17.90 29.23
N SER A 175 14.62 -17.11 30.18
CA SER A 175 14.13 -15.74 30.43
C SER A 175 14.49 -14.79 29.30
N ILE A 176 15.72 -14.87 28.77
CA ILE A 176 16.15 -14.10 27.59
C ILE A 176 15.32 -14.49 26.37
N TRP A 177 15.11 -15.80 26.15
CA TRP A 177 14.27 -16.30 25.08
C TRP A 177 12.81 -15.84 25.22
N ALA A 178 12.27 -15.83 26.44
CA ALA A 178 10.93 -15.39 26.73
C ALA A 178 10.75 -13.91 26.37
N ILE A 179 11.67 -13.04 26.78
CA ILE A 179 11.65 -11.62 26.40
C ILE A 179 11.66 -11.51 24.87
N TRP A 180 12.59 -12.18 24.19
CA TRP A 180 12.66 -12.17 22.72
C TRP A 180 11.36 -12.65 22.06
N TYR A 181 10.75 -13.72 22.58
CA TYR A 181 9.48 -14.25 22.09
C TYR A 181 8.34 -13.26 22.31
N ALA A 182 8.25 -12.60 23.46
CA ALA A 182 7.21 -11.62 23.76
C ALA A 182 7.16 -10.50 22.70
N PHE A 183 8.31 -10.02 22.25
CA PHE A 183 8.40 -8.98 21.21
C PHE A 183 8.11 -9.50 19.81
N THR A 184 8.53 -10.72 19.49
CA THR A 184 8.53 -11.24 18.12
C THR A 184 7.38 -12.18 17.79
N LYS A 185 6.62 -12.66 18.78
CA LYS A 185 5.62 -13.74 18.60
C LYS A 185 4.58 -13.45 17.52
N ASP A 186 4.10 -12.21 17.42
CA ASP A 186 3.05 -11.86 16.45
C ASP A 186 3.62 -11.46 15.07
N GLY A 187 4.96 -11.36 14.94
CA GLY A 187 5.67 -11.05 13.70
C GLY A 187 6.37 -12.26 13.07
N ARG A 188 6.02 -13.48 13.50
CA ARG A 188 6.48 -14.73 12.85
C ARG A 188 5.74 -14.94 11.53
N GLU A 189 6.10 -16.00 10.81
CA GLU A 189 5.49 -16.36 9.51
C GLU A 189 3.95 -16.21 9.55
N ASN A 190 3.40 -15.54 8.54
CA ASN A 190 1.97 -15.24 8.42
C ASN A 190 1.36 -14.37 9.55
N GLY A 191 2.16 -13.68 10.36
CA GLY A 191 1.67 -12.76 11.39
C GLY A 191 0.99 -13.48 12.56
N GLN A 192 1.51 -14.66 12.93
CA GLN A 192 0.90 -15.55 13.92
C GLN A 192 1.88 -15.87 15.06
N SER A 193 1.41 -15.79 16.30
CA SER A 193 2.05 -16.44 17.43
C SER A 193 1.72 -17.94 17.46
N ILE A 194 2.37 -18.69 18.36
CA ILE A 194 2.13 -20.14 18.48
C ILE A 194 0.67 -20.38 18.90
N GLY A 195 0.18 -19.64 19.89
CA GLY A 195 -1.21 -19.72 20.34
C GLY A 195 -2.21 -19.25 19.28
N LYS A 196 -1.90 -18.19 18.52
CA LYS A 196 -2.77 -17.72 17.42
C LYS A 196 -2.81 -18.72 16.28
N LYS A 197 -1.69 -19.35 15.94
CA LYS A 197 -1.63 -20.41 14.93
C LYS A 197 -2.49 -21.60 15.34
N ALA A 198 -2.43 -22.01 16.61
CA ALA A 198 -3.27 -23.09 17.14
C ALA A 198 -4.78 -22.79 17.02
N MET A 199 -5.17 -21.52 17.16
CA MET A 199 -6.57 -21.08 17.07
C MET A 199 -6.99 -20.64 15.65
N GLY A 200 -6.15 -20.80 14.63
CA GLY A 200 -6.45 -20.36 13.27
C GLY A 200 -6.62 -18.85 13.13
N LEU A 201 -5.88 -18.07 13.92
CA LEU A 201 -5.92 -16.61 13.95
C LEU A 201 -4.64 -16.01 13.37
N MET A 202 -4.73 -14.84 12.75
CA MET A 202 -3.58 -14.10 12.26
C MET A 202 -3.75 -12.60 12.43
N VAL A 203 -2.63 -11.86 12.48
CA VAL A 203 -2.62 -10.40 12.55
C VAL A 203 -2.32 -9.83 11.18
N VAL A 204 -3.23 -9.02 10.66
CA VAL A 204 -3.10 -8.34 9.37
C VAL A 204 -3.03 -6.84 9.60
N ASN A 205 -2.17 -6.16 8.85
CA ASN A 205 -2.17 -4.70 8.81
C ASN A 205 -3.28 -4.21 7.88
N LEU A 206 -4.14 -3.31 8.34
CA LEU A 206 -5.30 -2.83 7.59
C LEU A 206 -4.94 -1.94 6.40
N ASN A 207 -3.79 -1.25 6.47
CA ASN A 207 -3.35 -0.36 5.40
C ASN A 207 -2.70 -1.15 4.26
N THR A 208 -1.92 -2.18 4.58
CA THR A 208 -1.17 -2.96 3.58
C THR A 208 -1.83 -4.29 3.22
N ASN A 209 -2.81 -4.77 4.00
CA ASN A 209 -3.39 -6.12 3.93
C ASN A 209 -2.36 -7.26 3.97
N LEU A 210 -1.16 -6.98 4.47
CA LEU A 210 -0.08 -7.96 4.64
C LEU A 210 -0.05 -8.49 6.07
N PRO A 211 0.44 -9.72 6.27
CA PRO A 211 0.73 -10.23 7.59
C PRO A 211 1.66 -9.29 8.36
N CYS A 212 1.46 -9.20 9.68
CA CYS A 212 2.23 -8.29 10.51
C CYS A 212 3.74 -8.63 10.49
N THR A 213 4.57 -7.63 10.22
CA THR A 213 6.03 -7.76 10.27
C THR A 213 6.57 -7.59 11.70
N ARG A 214 7.79 -8.08 11.95
CA ARG A 214 8.43 -8.11 13.29
C ARG A 214 8.48 -6.74 14.00
N GLY A 215 8.68 -5.64 13.26
CA GLY A 215 8.75 -4.29 13.84
C GLY A 215 7.41 -3.76 14.39
N LYS A 216 6.30 -4.03 13.69
CA LYS A 216 4.96 -3.63 14.16
C LYS A 216 4.48 -4.50 15.33
N SER A 217 4.95 -5.74 15.40
CA SER A 217 4.77 -6.63 16.57
C SER A 217 5.52 -6.10 17.80
N ALA A 218 6.73 -5.57 17.62
CA ALA A 218 7.51 -5.00 18.71
C ALA A 218 6.88 -3.70 19.27
N LEU A 219 6.31 -2.85 18.42
CA LEU A 219 5.56 -1.66 18.87
C LEU A 219 4.36 -2.04 19.75
N ARG A 220 3.68 -3.14 19.41
CA ARG A 220 2.59 -3.72 20.23
C ARG A 220 3.09 -4.29 21.56
N ALA A 221 4.29 -4.88 21.58
CA ALA A 221 4.91 -5.45 22.78
C ALA A 221 5.48 -4.38 23.73
N LEU A 222 5.89 -3.21 23.23
CA LEU A 222 6.38 -2.09 24.04
C LEU A 222 5.31 -1.57 25.02
N LEU A 223 4.04 -1.57 24.60
CA LEU A 223 2.91 -1.13 25.44
C LEU A 223 2.62 -2.10 26.60
N TRP A 224 3.12 -3.33 26.51
CA TRP A 224 2.96 -4.36 27.53
C TRP A 224 3.79 -4.09 28.81
N ILE A 225 4.80 -3.22 28.72
CA ILE A 225 5.62 -2.80 29.87
C ILE A 225 4.81 -1.94 30.85
N ILE A 226 3.71 -1.32 30.39
CA ILE A 226 2.88 -0.44 31.22
C ILE A 226 1.74 -1.29 31.83
N PRO A 227 1.76 -1.61 33.14
CA PRO A 227 0.85 -2.59 33.76
C PRO A 227 -0.64 -2.24 33.60
N TYR A 228 -0.94 -0.93 33.58
CA TYR A 228 -2.31 -0.41 33.50
C TYR A 228 -2.92 -0.50 32.09
N ILE A 229 -2.10 -0.55 31.04
CA ILE A 229 -2.60 -0.64 29.64
C ILE A 229 -3.15 -2.04 29.35
N SER A 230 -2.58 -3.09 29.95
CA SER A 230 -3.00 -4.48 29.74
C SER A 230 -4.44 -4.76 30.21
N LEU A 231 -4.91 -4.11 31.28
CA LEU A 231 -6.28 -4.26 31.76
C LEU A 231 -7.28 -3.54 30.84
N ILE A 232 -6.91 -2.35 30.37
CA ILE A 232 -7.71 -1.55 29.44
C ILE A 232 -7.81 -2.27 28.09
N ASP A 233 -6.75 -2.96 27.65
CA ASP A 233 -6.76 -3.76 26.43
C ASP A 233 -7.77 -4.92 26.47
N CYS A 234 -7.93 -5.58 27.63
CA CYS A 234 -8.94 -6.62 27.80
C CYS A 234 -10.36 -6.05 27.66
N ILE A 235 -10.62 -4.89 28.27
CA ILE A 235 -11.91 -4.20 28.17
C ILE A 235 -12.15 -3.73 26.73
N MET A 236 -11.15 -3.09 26.11
CA MET A 236 -11.23 -2.59 24.74
C MET A 236 -11.52 -3.69 23.73
N VAL A 237 -10.97 -4.90 23.86
CA VAL A 237 -11.29 -6.02 22.95
C VAL A 237 -12.76 -6.46 23.05
N LEU A 238 -13.35 -6.36 24.24
CA LEU A 238 -14.75 -6.71 24.46
C LEU A 238 -15.68 -5.61 23.97
N VAL A 239 -15.37 -4.36 24.31
CA VAL A 239 -16.18 -3.16 24.00
C VAL A 239 -16.05 -2.74 22.54
N SER A 240 -14.86 -2.84 21.95
CA SER A 240 -14.66 -2.48 20.56
C SER A 240 -15.38 -3.46 19.64
N ASP A 241 -16.17 -2.90 18.73
CA ASP A 241 -16.93 -3.68 17.78
C ASP A 241 -16.04 -4.41 16.75
N ASP A 242 -14.81 -3.95 16.55
CA ASP A 242 -13.79 -4.58 15.70
C ASP A 242 -12.83 -5.52 16.48
N GLY A 243 -12.96 -5.54 17.81
CA GLY A 243 -12.16 -6.35 18.72
C GLY A 243 -10.69 -5.94 18.78
N ARG A 244 -10.34 -4.69 18.49
CA ARG A 244 -8.96 -4.20 18.50
C ARG A 244 -8.52 -3.74 19.90
N ARG A 245 -7.26 -4.02 20.26
CA ARG A 245 -6.59 -3.49 21.46
C ARG A 245 -6.01 -2.10 21.17
N ILE A 246 -5.54 -1.38 22.18
CA ILE A 246 -4.85 -0.09 21.98
C ILE A 246 -3.64 -0.27 21.05
N GLY A 247 -2.86 -1.34 21.24
CA GLY A 247 -1.74 -1.66 20.36
C GLY A 247 -2.16 -1.97 18.91
N ASP A 248 -3.36 -2.51 18.69
CA ASP A 248 -3.90 -2.79 17.36
C ASP A 248 -4.24 -1.47 16.63
N TYR A 249 -4.83 -0.51 17.33
CA TYR A 249 -5.11 0.83 16.80
C TYR A 249 -3.82 1.56 16.44
N LEU A 250 -2.82 1.55 17.32
CA LEU A 250 -1.53 2.19 17.08
C LEU A 250 -0.77 1.57 15.90
N ALA A 251 -0.82 0.24 15.76
CA ALA A 251 -0.16 -0.44 14.65
C ALA A 251 -1.00 -0.50 13.36
N ASN A 252 -2.24 0.02 13.37
CA ASN A 252 -3.25 -0.20 12.32
C ASN A 252 -3.33 -1.68 11.91
N THR A 253 -3.48 -2.54 12.90
CA THR A 253 -3.59 -3.99 12.72
C THR A 253 -4.91 -4.52 13.25
N GLN A 254 -5.34 -5.68 12.77
CA GLN A 254 -6.49 -6.40 13.31
C GLN A 254 -6.18 -7.89 13.34
N VAL A 255 -6.64 -8.57 14.40
CA VAL A 255 -6.63 -10.02 14.44
C VAL A 255 -7.85 -10.56 13.70
N ILE A 256 -7.62 -11.42 12.72
CA ILE A 256 -8.66 -12.01 11.88
C ILE A 256 -8.55 -13.53 11.90
N ALA A 257 -9.62 -14.22 11.53
CA ALA A 257 -9.55 -15.65 11.26
C ALA A 257 -8.76 -15.87 9.96
N VAL A 258 -7.89 -16.88 9.92
CA VAL A 258 -7.10 -17.24 8.73
C VAL A 258 -8.00 -17.57 7.55
N SER A 259 -9.14 -18.22 7.81
CA SER A 259 -10.16 -18.52 6.79
C SER A 259 -10.73 -17.28 6.11
N SER A 260 -10.69 -16.12 6.77
CA SER A 260 -11.13 -14.85 6.23
C SER A 260 -10.06 -14.13 5.41
N TYR A 261 -8.83 -14.66 5.36
CA TYR A 261 -7.71 -14.04 4.65
C TYR A 261 -7.60 -14.57 3.20
N PRO A 262 -7.73 -13.71 2.17
CA PRO A 262 -7.70 -14.15 0.76
C PRO A 262 -6.33 -14.69 0.32
N GLY A 263 -5.24 -14.16 0.88
CA GLY A 263 -3.87 -14.43 0.44
C GLY A 263 -3.25 -15.75 0.93
N LEU A 264 -3.98 -16.55 1.71
CA LEU A 264 -3.52 -17.85 2.26
C LEU A 264 -4.19 -19.06 1.61
N ARG A 265 -5.00 -18.87 0.55
CA ARG A 265 -5.56 -20.01 -0.21
C ARG A 265 -4.47 -20.64 -1.07
N THR A 266 -3.77 -21.62 -0.51
CA THR A 266 -3.13 -22.72 -1.25
C THR A 266 -4.02 -23.93 -1.23
#